data_AF-A0A9E6BVR3-F1
#
_entry.id   AF-A0A9E6BVR3-F1
#
_cell.length_a   1.000
_cell.length_b   1.000
_cell.length_c   1.000
_cell.angle_alpha   90.00
_cell.angle_beta   90.00
_cell.angle_gamma   90.00
#
_symmetry.space_group_name_H-M   'P 1'
#
loop_
_entity.id
_entity.type
_entity.pdbx_description
1 polymer ?
#
loop_
_entity_poly.entity_id
_entity_poly.type
_entity_poly.pdbx_seq_one_letter_code
_entity_poly.pdbx_strand_id
1 'polypeptide(L)'
;MNKAALIRWLKRPRNAFAVGGDELNRIIDGGNYGWPLETLGTRYNGLPIPNTISYGRHDVYAAPVFAWLPSVAVSSLAVIDNFHES
;
A
#
# COMPACT_ATOMS: atom_id res chain seq x y z
N MET A 1 17.16 14.15 -2.33
CA MET A 1 16.44 13.16 -3.17
C MET A 1 15.29 12.60 -2.36
N ASN A 2 14.05 12.80 -2.80
CA ASN A 2 12.88 12.17 -2.17
C ASN A 2 12.84 10.70 -2.62
N LYS A 3 12.85 9.75 -1.67
CA LYS A 3 12.79 8.32 -1.98
C LYS A 3 11.32 7.89 -2.04
N ALA A 4 10.89 7.28 -3.13
CA ALA A 4 9.63 6.54 -3.16
C ALA A 4 9.90 5.11 -2.70
N ALA A 5 8.98 4.52 -1.94
CA ALA A 5 9.09 3.12 -1.52
C ALA A 5 7.75 2.41 -1.70
N LEU A 6 7.83 1.15 -2.11
CA LEU A 6 6.71 0.22 -2.05
C LEU A 6 6.73 -0.45 -0.67
N ILE A 7 5.68 -0.25 0.11
CA ILE A 7 5.49 -0.95 1.39
C ILE A 7 4.54 -2.12 1.12
N ARG A 8 5.00 -3.35 1.40
CA ARG A 8 4.26 -4.60 1.15
C ARG A 8 3.96 -5.31 2.46
N TRP A 9 2.75 -5.83 2.66
CA TRP A 9 2.37 -6.56 3.88
C TRP A 9 1.86 -8.00 3.65
N LEU A 10 2.42 -8.91 4.48
CA LEU A 10 2.16 -10.33 4.80
C LEU A 10 1.91 -11.42 3.70
N LYS A 11 2.47 -12.61 3.99
CA LYS A 11 2.61 -13.80 3.12
C LYS A 11 1.27 -14.43 2.69
N ARG A 12 1.26 -14.94 1.44
CA ARG A 12 0.18 -15.69 0.79
C ARG A 12 0.02 -17.13 1.33
N PRO A 13 -1.20 -17.59 1.65
CA PRO A 13 -1.63 -18.97 1.44
C PRO A 13 -2.23 -19.13 0.02
N ARG A 14 -2.15 -20.34 -0.55
CA ARG A 14 -2.42 -20.65 -1.98
C ARG A 14 -3.84 -20.37 -2.51
N ASN A 15 -4.79 -19.96 -1.65
CA ASN A 15 -6.22 -19.94 -1.96
C ASN A 15 -6.89 -18.58 -1.69
N ALA A 16 -6.12 -17.49 -1.58
CA ALA A 16 -6.66 -16.17 -1.32
C ALA A 16 -6.65 -15.27 -2.56
N PHE A 17 -7.79 -14.65 -2.85
CA PHE A 17 -7.85 -13.51 -3.77
C PHE A 17 -7.16 -12.32 -3.09
N ALA A 18 -6.30 -11.60 -3.81
CA ALA A 18 -5.64 -10.44 -3.25
C ALA A 18 -6.67 -9.29 -3.13
N VAL A 19 -6.79 -8.72 -1.92
CA VAL A 19 -7.88 -7.80 -1.56
C VAL A 19 -7.34 -6.38 -1.34
N GLY A 20 -6.40 -5.95 -2.18
CA GLY A 20 -5.76 -4.63 -2.02
C GLY A 20 -4.62 -4.61 -1.01
N GLY A 21 -4.29 -3.40 -0.53
CA GLY A 21 -3.25 -3.17 0.47
C GLY A 21 -1.85 -2.91 -0.08
N ASP A 22 -1.68 -2.87 -1.41
CA ASP A 22 -0.47 -2.33 -2.00
C ASP A 22 -0.62 -0.82 -2.17
N GLU A 23 0.34 -0.09 -1.61
CA GLU A 23 0.33 1.37 -1.52
C GLU A 23 1.70 1.91 -1.91
N LEU A 24 1.71 2.90 -2.81
CA LEU A 24 2.90 3.68 -3.15
C LEU A 24 2.95 4.89 -2.24
N ASN A 25 4.01 5.01 -1.46
CA ASN A 25 4.21 6.10 -0.52
C ASN A 25 5.43 6.94 -0.91
N ARG A 26 5.30 8.26 -0.81
CA ARG A 26 6.44 9.17 -0.84
C ARG A 26 7.06 9.21 0.54
N ILE A 27 8.28 8.67 0.68
CA ILE A 27 8.94 8.56 1.98
C ILE A 27 9.55 9.91 2.36
N ILE A 28 9.15 10.39 3.53
CA ILE A 28 9.65 11.60 4.19
C ILE A 28 10.23 11.13 5.52
N ASP A 29 11.39 11.68 5.88
CA ASP A 29 12.04 11.32 7.13
C ASP A 29 11.14 11.65 8.33
N GLY A 30 11.06 10.73 9.30
CA GLY A 30 10.13 10.80 10.43
C GLY A 30 8.63 10.61 10.08
N GLY A 31 8.29 10.30 8.83
CA GLY A 31 6.90 10.09 8.39
C GLY A 31 6.25 8.84 8.98
N ASN A 32 4.94 8.92 9.25
CA ASN A 32 4.11 7.79 9.65
C ASN A 32 2.98 7.58 8.63
N TYR A 33 2.90 6.38 8.09
CA TYR A 33 1.98 5.96 7.02
C TYR A 33 0.89 5.03 7.55
N GLY A 34 0.59 5.13 8.85
CA GLY A 34 -0.61 4.58 9.44
C GLY A 34 -0.62 3.09 9.71
N TRP A 35 0.26 2.29 9.13
CA TRP A 35 0.24 0.86 9.39
C TRP A 35 0.54 0.49 10.86
N PRO A 36 -0.25 -0.40 11.52
CA PRO A 36 -1.47 -1.08 11.04
C PRO A 36 -2.78 -0.37 11.42
N LEU A 37 -2.72 0.85 11.95
CA LEU A 37 -3.86 1.62 12.47
C LEU A 37 -4.77 2.18 11.36
N GLU A 38 -4.20 2.57 10.21
CA GLU A 38 -4.89 2.94 8.98
C GLU A 38 -4.30 2.18 7.78
N THR A 39 -5.19 1.73 6.90
CA THR A 39 -4.84 1.08 5.63
C THR A 39 -6.01 1.09 4.68
N LEU A 40 -5.74 1.14 3.38
CA LEU A 40 -6.74 0.94 2.34
C LEU A 40 -6.96 -0.54 1.99
N GLY A 41 -6.16 -1.45 2.56
CA GLY A 41 -6.21 -2.89 2.29
C GLY A 41 -6.93 -3.72 3.34
N THR A 42 -7.35 -4.92 2.95
CA THR A 42 -8.04 -5.90 3.81
C THR A 42 -7.23 -7.19 3.93
N ARG A 43 -7.54 -8.05 4.91
CA ARG A 43 -6.99 -9.41 4.92
C ARG A 43 -7.41 -10.16 3.66
N TYR A 44 -6.61 -11.16 3.35
CA TYR A 44 -6.87 -12.10 2.26
C TYR A 44 -8.20 -12.86 2.31
N ASN A 45 -8.86 -12.90 3.48
CA ASN A 45 -10.18 -13.48 3.65
C ASN A 45 -11.31 -12.41 3.67
N GLY A 46 -11.02 -11.18 3.26
CA GLY A 46 -11.98 -10.07 3.25
C GLY A 46 -12.25 -9.46 4.62
N LEU A 47 -11.65 -9.98 5.70
CA LEU A 47 -11.80 -9.40 7.04
C LEU A 47 -10.90 -8.17 7.20
N PRO A 48 -11.27 -7.22 8.07
CA PRO A 48 -10.38 -6.13 8.44
C PRO A 48 -9.03 -6.62 8.98
N ILE A 49 -7.97 -5.85 8.75
CA ILE A 49 -6.69 -6.06 9.45
C ILE A 49 -6.95 -5.85 10.97
N PRO A 50 -6.43 -6.69 11.89
CA PRO A 50 -6.70 -6.52 13.31
C PRO A 50 -5.95 -5.31 13.84
N ASN A 51 -6.51 -4.67 14.87
CA ASN A 51 -5.96 -3.45 15.47
C ASN A 51 -5.97 -2.23 14.53
N THR A 52 -6.62 -2.33 13.37
CA THR A 52 -6.92 -1.17 12.54
C THR A 52 -8.00 -0.35 13.23
N ILE A 53 -7.74 0.93 13.45
CA ILE A 53 -8.71 1.86 14.02
C ILE A 53 -9.67 2.33 12.91
N SER A 54 -9.19 2.34 11.68
CA SER A 54 -9.83 2.98 10.54
C SER A 54 -9.45 2.26 9.23
N TYR A 55 -10.41 1.55 8.63
CA TYR A 55 -10.22 0.74 7.43
C TYR A 55 -10.77 1.44 6.19
N GLY A 56 -10.05 1.35 5.07
CA GLY A 56 -10.47 1.92 3.78
C GLY A 56 -10.27 3.43 3.66
N ARG A 57 -9.53 4.04 4.60
CA ARG A 57 -9.25 5.48 4.62
C ARG A 57 -7.89 5.78 5.26
N HIS A 58 -7.46 7.02 5.14
CA HIS A 58 -6.17 7.54 5.56
C HIS A 58 -6.37 8.98 6.06
N ASP A 59 -7.07 9.12 7.18
CA ASP A 59 -7.51 10.43 7.68
C ASP A 59 -6.51 11.03 8.67
N VAL A 60 -5.72 10.18 9.35
CA VAL A 60 -4.82 10.58 10.45
C VAL A 60 -3.36 10.52 10.04
N TYR A 61 -2.99 9.54 9.22
CA TYR A 61 -1.61 9.31 8.79
C TYR A 61 -1.38 9.71 7.35
N ALA A 62 -0.11 9.86 6.96
CA ALA A 62 0.26 10.25 5.60
C ALA A 62 -0.35 9.29 4.58
N ALA A 63 -1.18 9.84 3.69
CA ALA A 63 -1.86 9.06 2.66
C ALA A 63 -0.89 8.64 1.55
N PRO A 64 -1.12 7.47 0.92
CA PRO A 64 -0.33 7.04 -0.22
C PRO A 64 -0.58 7.94 -1.43
N VAL A 65 0.44 8.08 -2.28
CA VAL A 65 0.29 8.79 -3.56
C VAL A 65 -0.51 7.97 -4.57
N PHE A 66 -0.51 6.65 -4.41
CA PHE A 66 -1.31 5.74 -5.20
C PHE A 66 -1.58 4.46 -4.41
N ALA A 67 -2.78 3.89 -4.56
CA ALA A 67 -3.14 2.62 -3.96
C ALA A 67 -3.78 1.72 -5.02
N TRP A 68 -3.36 0.46 -5.05
CA TRP A 68 -3.95 -0.53 -5.95
C TRP A 68 -5.12 -1.20 -5.25
N LEU A 69 -6.33 -0.97 -5.74
CA LEU A 69 -7.58 -1.54 -5.17
C LEU A 69 -8.55 -1.95 -6.29
N PRO A 70 -9.08 -3.18 -6.29
CA PRO A 70 -8.58 -4.35 -5.57
C PRO A 70 -7.23 -4.81 -6.17
N SER A 71 -6.19 -4.94 -5.35
CA SER A 71 -4.84 -5.24 -5.86
C SER A 71 -4.65 -6.71 -6.19
N VAL A 72 -4.08 -6.99 -7.36
CA VAL A 72 -3.33 -8.22 -7.62
C VAL A 72 -1.88 -8.00 -7.17
N ALA A 73 -1.63 -8.10 -5.86
CA ALA A 73 -0.31 -8.12 -5.20
C ALA A 73 0.89 -7.72 -6.09
N VAL A 74 1.29 -6.43 -6.06
CA VAL A 74 2.38 -5.89 -6.89
C VAL A 74 3.65 -6.73 -6.74
N SER A 75 4.19 -7.21 -7.86
CA SER A 75 5.35 -8.10 -7.90
C SER A 75 6.67 -7.37 -8.12
N SER A 76 6.66 -6.30 -8.91
CA SER A 76 7.84 -5.50 -9.24
C SER A 76 7.46 -4.03 -9.45
N LEU A 77 8.45 -3.14 -9.28
CA LEU A 77 8.37 -1.71 -9.58
C LEU A 77 9.57 -1.36 -10.45
N ALA A 78 9.32 -0.69 -11.57
CA ALA A 78 10.36 -0.12 -12.43
C ALA A 78 10.33 1.41 -12.32
N VAL A 79 11.50 2.02 -12.25
CA VAL A 79 11.65 3.49 -12.30
C VAL A 79 12.15 3.83 -13.70
N ILE A 80 11.42 4.73 -14.37
CA ILE A 80 11.79 5.24 -15.69
C ILE A 80 12.21 6.69 -15.52
N ASP A 81 13.49 6.96 -15.77
CA ASP A 81 14.04 8.31 -15.80
C ASP A 81 14.00 8.86 -17.24
N ASN A 82 13.85 10.18 -17.38
CA ASN A 82 13.85 10.89 -18.67
C ASN A 82 12.84 10.32 -19.70
N PHE A 83 11.62 10.02 -19.25
CA PHE A 83 10.54 9.62 -20.15
C PHE A 83 10.21 10.75 -21.13
N HIS A 84 10.29 10.46 -22.42
CA HIS A 84 9.87 11.34 -23.51
C HIS A 84 8.75 10.66 -24.29
N GLU A 85 7.59 11.31 -24.34
CA GLU A 85 6.53 10.89 -25.25
C GLU A 85 6.93 11.26 -26.67
N SER A 86 6.86 10.28 -27.58
CA SER A 86 7.14 10.43 -29.01
C SER A 86 6.05 11.21 -29.74
#